data_AF-A0A925AJV2-F1
#
_entry.id   AF-A0A925AJV2-F1
#
_cell.length_a   1.000
_cell.length_b   1.000
_cell.length_c   1.000
_cell.angle_alpha   90.00
_cell.angle_beta   90.00
_cell.angle_gamma   90.00
#
_symmetry.space_group_name_H-M   'P 1'
#
loop_
_entity.id
_entity.type
_entity.pdbx_description
1 polymer ?
#
loop_
_entity_poly.entity_id
_entity_poly.type
_entity_poly.pdbx_seq_one_letter_code
_entity_poly.pdbx_strand_id
1 'polypeptide(L)' 'MSEKIIFSMSGVSKTFPPQKQVLKNIWLSFYYGAKIGVLGLNGSGKSTLLK' A
#
# COMPACT_ATOMS: atom_id res chain seq x y z
N MET A 1 -23.45 -13.35 -2.05
CA MET A 1 -22.77 -12.11 -1.60
C MET A 1 -21.62 -11.85 -2.56
N SER A 2 -21.61 -10.74 -3.28
CA SER A 2 -20.48 -10.40 -4.16
C SER A 2 -19.31 -9.90 -3.33
N GLU A 3 -18.11 -10.44 -3.52
CA GLU A 3 -16.90 -9.90 -2.91
C GLU A 3 -16.59 -8.52 -3.52
N LYS A 4 -17.11 -7.48 -2.88
CA LYS A 4 -16.92 -6.10 -3.32
C LYS A 4 -15.55 -5.62 -2.90
N ILE A 5 -14.69 -5.31 -3.88
CA ILE A 5 -13.46 -4.55 -3.64
C ILE A 5 -13.86 -3.13 -3.24
N ILE A 6 -13.42 -2.69 -2.07
CA ILE A 6 -13.71 -1.35 -1.52
C ILE A 6 -12.52 -0.40 -1.61
N PHE A 7 -11.33 -0.95 -1.90
CA PHE A 7 -10.11 -0.21 -2.04
C PHE A 7 -9.24 -0.89 -3.08
N SER A 8 -8.61 -0.10 -3.96
CA SER A 8 -7.63 -0.60 -4.93
C SER A 8 -6.57 0.46 -5.22
N MET A 9 -5.32 -0.01 -5.30
CA MET A 9 -4.12 0.71 -5.73
C MET A 9 -3.47 -0.12 -6.82
N SER A 10 -3.09 0.52 -7.92
CA SER A 10 -2.44 -0.14 -9.05
C SER A 10 -1.16 0.60 -9.42
N GLY A 11 -0.03 -0.11 -9.44
CA GLY A 11 1.26 0.41 -9.88
C GLY A 11 1.83 1.58 -9.07
N VAL A 12 1.46 1.70 -7.79
CA VAL A 12 1.81 2.87 -6.98
C VAL A 12 3.29 2.90 -6.65
N SER A 13 3.93 4.02 -6.95
CA SER A 13 5.32 4.32 -6.60
C SER A 13 5.40 5.65 -5.87
N LYS A 14 6.34 5.76 -4.94
CA LYS A 14 6.58 7.00 -4.20
C LYS A 14 8.06 7.18 -3.95
N THR A 15 8.56 8.34 -4.33
CA THR A 15 9.93 8.79 -4.06
C THR A 15 9.86 10.08 -3.28
N PHE A 16 10.63 10.18 -2.20
CA PHE A 16 10.86 11.42 -1.47
C PHE A 16 12.17 12.06 -1.94
N PRO A 17 12.24 13.40 -2.02
CA PRO A 17 13.48 14.10 -2.34
C PRO A 17 14.63 13.73 -1.38
N PRO A 18 15.90 13.74 -1.85
CA PRO A 18 16.28 13.97 -3.24
C PRO A 18 16.00 12.75 -4.14
N GLN A 19 16.15 11.51 -3.68
CA GLN A 19 16.04 10.29 -4.50
C GLN A 19 15.62 9.03 -3.70
N LYS A 20 14.94 9.18 -2.55
CA LYS A 20 14.57 8.04 -1.71
C LYS A 20 13.28 7.37 -2.20
N GLN A 21 13.41 6.29 -2.97
CA GLN A 21 12.26 5.46 -3.36
C GLN A 21 11.76 4.65 -2.16
N VAL A 22 10.53 4.89 -1.72
CA VAL A 22 9.91 4.22 -0.57
C VAL A 22 8.82 3.23 -0.96
N LEU A 23 8.16 3.44 -2.10
CA LEU A 23 7.24 2.49 -2.72
C LEU A 23 7.65 2.30 -4.19
N LYS A 24 7.63 1.06 -4.68
CA LYS A 24 8.02 0.71 -6.04
C LYS A 24 6.99 -0.25 -6.64
N ASN A 25 6.16 0.28 -7.53
CA ASN A 25 5.17 -0.48 -8.31
C ASN A 25 4.30 -1.41 -7.45
N ILE A 26 3.67 -0.86 -6.40
CA ILE A 26 2.83 -1.61 -5.47
C ILE A 26 1.41 -1.75 -6.01
N TRP A 27 0.83 -2.93 -5.86
CA TRP A 27 -0.55 -3.28 -6.20
C TRP A 27 -1.23 -3.82 -4.95
N LEU A 28 -2.39 -3.27 -4.60
CA LEU A 28 -3.08 -3.61 -3.36
C LEU A 28 -4.58 -3.43 -3.54
N SER A 29 -5.37 -4.45 -3.23
CA SER A 29 -6.83 -4.38 -3.27
C SER A 29 -7.42 -5.07 -2.05
N PHE A 30 -8.50 -4.51 -1.50
CA PHE A 30 -9.16 -5.05 -0.31
C PHE A 30 -10.66 -5.22 -0.51
N TYR A 31 -11.17 -6.36 -0.05
CA TYR A 31 -12.59 -6.64 0.02
C TYR A 31 -13.23 -5.99 1.24
N TYR A 32 -14.54 -5.74 1.16
CA TYR A 32 -15.33 -5.26 2.29
C TYR A 32 -15.20 -6.21 3.49
N GLY A 33 -14.88 -5.64 4.66
CA GLY A 33 -14.71 -6.40 5.91
C GLY A 33 -13.33 -7.01 6.14
N ALA A 34 -12.40 -6.91 5.18
CA ALA A 34 -11.04 -7.37 5.35
C ALA A 34 -10.30 -6.60 6.46
N LYS A 35 -9.52 -7.30 7.28
CA LYS A 35 -8.61 -6.72 8.28
C LYS A 35 -7.17 -7.02 7.86
N ILE A 36 -6.40 -6.00 7.54
CA ILE A 36 -5.02 -6.15 7.04
C ILE A 36 -4.04 -5.49 8.00
N GLY A 37 -3.00 -6.24 8.37
CA GLY A 37 -1.83 -5.74 9.07
C GLY A 37 -0.65 -5.60 8.10
N VAL A 38 0.06 -4.48 8.16
CA VAL A 38 1.27 -4.25 7.35
C VAL A 38 2.50 -4.37 8.26
N LEU A 39 3.39 -5.31 7.94
CA LEU A 39 4.61 -5.61 8.70
C LEU A 39 5.87 -5.27 7.89
N GLY A 40 6.99 -5.08 8.58
CA GLY A 40 8.29 -4.77 7.96
C GLY A 40 9.17 -3.88 8.82
N LEU A 41 10.44 -3.77 8.43
CA LEU A 41 11.45 -2.97 9.14
C LEU A 41 11.11 -1.47 9.17
N ASN A 42 11.73 -0.73 10.08
CA ASN A 42 11.58 0.73 10.14
C ASN A 42 12.07 1.37 8.83
N GLY A 43 11.27 2.30 8.29
CA GLY A 43 11.56 2.95 7.01
C GLY A 43 11.15 2.18 5.76
N SER A 44 10.56 0.98 5.86
CA SER A 44 10.14 0.16 4.71
C SER A 44 8.90 0.68 3.96
N GLY A 45 8.40 1.88 4.27
CA GLY A 45 7.26 2.49 3.58
C GLY A 45 5.87 2.14 4.14
N LYS A 46 5.76 1.43 5.27
CA LYS A 46 4.45 1.01 5.86
C LYS A 46 3.49 2.19 6.08
N SER A 47 3.94 3.24 6.76
CA SER A 47 3.11 4.44 7.00
C SER A 47 2.85 5.23 5.72
N THR A 48 3.69 5.07 4.69
CA THR A 48 3.47 5.66 3.37
C THR A 48 2.48 4.85 2.54
N LEU A 49 2.39 3.54 2.75
CA LEU A 49 1.41 2.67 2.10
C LEU A 49 0.00 2.87 2.67
N LEU A 50 -0.10 3.24 3.96
CA LEU A 50 -1.37 3.46 4.67
C LEU A 50 -1.87 4.91 4.66
N LYS A 51 -1.10 5.86 4.13
CA LYS A 51 -1.49 7.27 3.95
C LYS A 51 -1.94 7.50 2.51
#